data_AF-A0A1H0Z859-F1
#
_entry.id   AF-A0A1H0Z859-F1
#
_cell.length_a   1.000
_cell.length_b   1.000
_cell.length_c   1.000
_cell.angle_alpha   90.00
_cell.angle_beta   90.00
_cell.angle_gamma   90.00
#
_symmetry.space_group_name_H-M   'P 1'
#
loop_
_entity.id
_entity.type
_entity.pdbx_description
1 polymer ?
#
loop_
_entity_poly.entity_id
_entity_poly.type
_entity_poly.pdbx_seq_one_letter_code
_entity_poly.pdbx_strand_id
1 'polypeptide(L)'
;MTIKQVDGYGSYFRSQLKKIFAGGLSKKEQEDIYLDYMLWHLCSYQKVDCLSGNTAVERFEKIKKKKISLFFQFSNTVFVVENEVNFNSAKLNETVQYFDSWEVSDCYVMDHYGEWCFITTHEQDYGLGPYFIENNR
;
A
#
# COMPACT_ATOMS: atom_id res chain seq x y z
N MET A 1 18.36 7.79 -8.55
CA MET A 1 17.30 7.57 -7.56
C MET A 1 16.88 8.91 -6.97
N THR A 2 15.69 9.40 -7.29
CA THR A 2 15.10 10.55 -6.61
C THR A 2 13.94 10.04 -5.76
N ILE A 3 14.24 9.66 -4.52
CA ILE A 3 13.19 9.46 -3.51
C ILE A 3 12.95 10.82 -2.88
N LYS A 4 11.73 11.33 -3.02
CA LYS A 4 11.33 12.59 -2.41
C LYS A 4 10.46 12.29 -1.19
N GLN A 5 10.95 12.66 -0.02
CA GLN A 5 10.14 12.73 1.19
C GLN A 5 9.17 13.92 1.11
N VAL A 6 7.91 13.70 1.45
CA VAL A 6 6.86 14.71 1.49
C VAL A 6 6.07 14.52 2.78
N ASP A 7 6.20 15.46 3.70
CA ASP A 7 5.52 15.42 5.00
C ASP A 7 4.13 16.07 4.92
N GLY A 8 3.20 15.58 5.73
CA GLY A 8 1.83 16.11 5.85
C GLY A 8 0.84 15.54 4.82
N TYR A 9 1.24 14.58 3.99
CA TYR A 9 0.40 14.01 2.93
C TYR A 9 -0.11 12.60 3.21
N GLY A 10 0.29 11.94 4.30
CA GLY A 10 -0.12 10.56 4.58
C GLY A 10 -1.65 10.39 4.63
N SER A 11 -2.37 11.30 5.30
CA SER A 11 -3.84 11.27 5.37
C SER A 11 -4.51 11.42 3.99
N TYR A 12 -3.92 12.22 3.11
CA TYR A 12 -4.37 12.39 1.73
C TYR A 12 -4.23 11.07 0.96
N PHE A 13 -3.08 10.40 1.04
CA PHE A 13 -2.86 9.13 0.33
C PHE A 13 -3.72 7.99 0.86
N ARG A 14 -3.91 7.88 2.19
CA ARG A 14 -4.87 6.94 2.79
C ARG A 14 -6.30 7.20 2.28
N SER A 15 -6.70 8.47 2.16
CA SER A 15 -8.00 8.83 1.60
C SER A 15 -8.13 8.50 0.11
N GLN A 16 -7.06 8.67 -0.67
CA GLN A 16 -7.05 8.26 -2.08
C GLN A 16 -7.18 6.75 -2.23
N LEU A 17 -6.46 5.95 -1.43
CA LEU A 17 -6.59 4.49 -1.45
C LEU A 17 -8.05 4.08 -1.18
N LYS A 18 -8.68 4.62 -0.12
CA LYS A 18 -10.10 4.37 0.16
C LYS A 18 -11.00 4.73 -1.01
N LYS A 19 -10.81 5.92 -1.59
CA LYS A 19 -11.62 6.38 -2.74
C LYS A 19 -11.46 5.47 -3.97
N ILE A 20 -10.25 4.97 -4.21
CA ILE A 20 -9.93 4.19 -5.41
C ILE A 20 -10.41 2.75 -5.27
N PHE A 21 -10.02 2.09 -4.16
CA PHE A 21 -10.17 0.65 -3.97
C PHE A 21 -11.34 0.26 -3.07
N ALA A 22 -11.85 1.18 -2.23
CA ALA A 22 -13.02 0.95 -1.38
C ALA A 22 -14.26 1.73 -1.86
N GLY A 23 -14.19 2.43 -3.00
CA GLY A 23 -15.25 3.32 -3.49
C GLY A 23 -16.58 2.62 -3.79
N GLY A 24 -16.58 1.30 -3.99
CA GLY A 24 -17.79 0.49 -4.15
C GLY A 24 -18.48 0.12 -2.85
N LEU A 25 -17.83 0.30 -1.69
CA LEU A 25 -18.37 -0.04 -0.38
C LEU A 25 -19.13 1.15 0.21
N SER A 26 -20.31 0.89 0.76
CA SER A 26 -21.02 1.84 1.60
C SER A 26 -20.22 2.18 2.87
N LYS A 27 -20.53 3.31 3.50
CA LYS A 27 -19.89 3.70 4.76
C LYS A 27 -20.01 2.61 5.83
N LYS A 28 -21.18 1.97 5.93
CA LYS A 28 -21.43 0.89 6.90
C LYS A 28 -20.54 -0.33 6.62
N GLU A 29 -20.38 -0.72 5.35
CA GLU A 29 -19.48 -1.82 4.98
C GLU A 29 -18.02 -1.50 5.29
N GLN A 30 -17.59 -0.24 5.13
CA GLN A 30 -16.25 0.20 5.52
C GLN A 30 -16.06 0.17 7.04
N GLU A 31 -17.06 0.58 7.82
CA GLU A 31 -17.06 0.51 9.28
C GLU A 31 -17.00 -0.96 9.77
N ASP A 32 -17.75 -1.87 9.14
CA ASP A 32 -17.83 -3.29 9.52
C ASP A 32 -16.52 -4.05 9.36
N ILE A 33 -15.64 -3.58 8.47
CA ILE A 33 -14.30 -4.13 8.30
C ILE A 33 -13.24 -3.26 9.00
N TYR A 34 -13.62 -2.30 9.84
CA TYR A 34 -12.69 -1.41 10.54
C TYR A 34 -11.71 -0.69 9.58
N LEU A 35 -12.18 -0.27 8.41
CA LEU A 35 -11.31 0.23 7.33
C LEU A 35 -10.48 1.46 7.73
N ASP A 36 -11.05 2.33 8.57
CA ASP A 36 -10.36 3.53 9.06
C ASP A 36 -9.19 3.21 10.00
N TYR A 37 -9.17 2.01 10.59
CA TYR A 37 -8.09 1.55 11.45
C TYR A 37 -6.97 0.90 10.65
N MET A 38 -7.31 0.04 9.68
CA MET A 38 -6.35 -0.72 8.87
C MET A 38 -6.84 -0.84 7.42
N LEU A 39 -6.13 -0.21 6.47
CA LEU A 39 -6.59 -0.20 5.07
C LEU A 39 -6.45 -1.57 4.39
N TRP A 40 -5.52 -2.41 4.84
CA TRP A 40 -5.35 -3.76 4.33
C TRP A 40 -6.53 -4.69 4.66
N HIS A 41 -7.45 -4.28 5.54
CA HIS A 41 -8.70 -5.01 5.80
C HIS A 41 -9.58 -5.17 4.57
N LEU A 42 -9.43 -4.33 3.53
CA LEU A 42 -10.08 -4.56 2.23
C LEU A 42 -9.76 -5.97 1.69
N CYS A 43 -8.51 -6.41 1.87
CA CYS A 43 -8.03 -7.69 1.40
C CYS A 43 -8.45 -8.83 2.32
N SER A 44 -8.20 -8.71 3.63
CA SER A 44 -8.43 -9.80 4.58
C SER A 44 -9.91 -10.10 4.82
N TYR A 45 -10.78 -9.09 4.76
CA TYR A 45 -12.24 -9.25 4.77
C TYR A 45 -12.83 -9.52 3.38
N GLN A 46 -11.99 -9.74 2.36
CA GLN A 46 -12.41 -10.12 1.00
C GLN A 46 -13.39 -9.12 0.37
N LYS A 47 -13.18 -7.82 0.60
CA LYS A 47 -13.99 -6.73 0.00
C LYS A 47 -13.45 -6.27 -1.34
N VAL A 48 -12.26 -6.70 -1.71
CA VAL A 48 -11.67 -6.48 -3.03
C VAL A 48 -10.92 -7.75 -3.46
N ASP A 49 -10.95 -8.04 -4.76
CA ASP A 49 -10.10 -9.06 -5.34
C ASP A 49 -8.63 -8.64 -5.17
N CYS A 50 -7.82 -9.53 -4.60
CA CYS A 50 -6.41 -9.28 -4.37
C CYS A 50 -5.60 -10.57 -4.43
N LEU A 51 -4.32 -10.43 -4.78
CA LEU A 51 -3.33 -11.47 -4.58
C LEU A 51 -2.79 -11.38 -3.14
N SER A 52 -2.31 -12.50 -2.61
CA SER A 52 -1.75 -12.56 -1.25
C SER A 52 -0.44 -13.36 -1.19
N GLY A 53 0.37 -13.07 -0.17
CA GLY A 53 1.63 -13.76 0.09
C GLY A 53 2.60 -13.68 -1.09
N ASN A 54 3.22 -14.80 -1.43
CA ASN A 54 4.21 -14.87 -2.52
C ASN A 54 3.65 -14.41 -3.87
N THR A 55 2.37 -14.66 -4.16
CA THR A 55 1.77 -14.23 -5.44
C THR A 55 1.67 -12.71 -5.55
N ALA A 56 1.40 -12.02 -4.44
CA ALA A 56 1.41 -10.56 -4.37
C ALA A 56 2.83 -10.01 -4.60
N VAL A 57 3.83 -10.63 -3.96
CA VAL A 57 5.24 -10.26 -4.12
C VAL A 57 5.68 -10.44 -5.58
N GLU A 58 5.43 -11.61 -6.18
CA GLU A 58 5.79 -11.86 -7.58
C GLU A 58 5.14 -10.87 -8.55
N ARG A 59 3.87 -10.51 -8.30
CA ARG A 59 3.17 -9.51 -9.13
C ARG A 59 3.83 -8.15 -9.00
N PHE A 60 4.17 -7.73 -7.77
CA PHE A 60 4.87 -6.49 -7.49
C PHE A 60 6.27 -6.46 -8.13
N GLU A 61 7.02 -7.56 -8.12
CA GLU A 61 8.32 -7.66 -8.78
C GLU A 61 8.21 -7.47 -10.31
N LYS A 62 7.18 -8.06 -10.93
CA LYS A 62 7.02 -8.07 -12.40
C LYS A 62 6.42 -6.78 -12.96
N ILE A 63 5.66 -6.01 -12.17
CA ILE A 63 4.99 -4.81 -12.68
C ILE A 63 5.97 -3.65 -12.90
N LYS A 64 5.82 -2.96 -14.03
CA LYS A 64 6.61 -1.75 -14.34
C LYS A 64 6.13 -0.60 -13.49
N LYS A 65 7.05 0.06 -12.81
CA LYS A 65 6.77 1.19 -11.91
C LYS A 65 7.33 2.45 -12.57
N LYS A 66 6.45 3.40 -12.91
CA LYS A 66 6.86 4.71 -13.48
C LYS A 66 7.02 5.75 -12.38
N LYS A 67 5.97 5.89 -11.59
CA LYS A 67 5.87 6.79 -10.45
C LYS A 67 5.00 6.12 -9.39
N ILE A 68 5.55 5.97 -8.20
CA ILE A 68 4.88 5.32 -7.08
C ILE A 68 4.95 6.21 -5.85
N SER A 69 3.98 6.02 -4.96
CA SER A 69 3.97 6.65 -3.64
C SER A 69 3.96 5.58 -2.57
N LEU A 70 4.88 5.70 -1.62
CA LEU A 70 4.93 4.88 -0.41
C LEU A 70 4.37 5.70 0.73
N PHE A 71 3.37 5.17 1.41
CA PHE A 71 2.78 5.79 2.59
C PHE A 71 2.45 4.71 3.62
N PHE A 72 2.25 5.13 4.86
CA PHE A 72 2.08 4.21 5.98
C PHE A 72 0.73 4.43 6.66
N GLN A 73 0.27 3.42 7.41
CA GLN A 73 -1.01 3.48 8.10
C GLN A 73 -1.08 4.67 9.07
N PHE A 74 -0.01 4.89 9.84
CA PHE A 74 -0.01 5.89 10.92
C PHE A 74 0.93 7.09 10.69
N SER A 75 1.75 7.08 9.64
CA SER A 75 2.63 8.21 9.33
C SER A 75 1.97 9.25 8.43
N ASN A 76 2.29 10.52 8.63
CA ASN A 76 1.94 11.59 7.69
C ASN A 76 3.02 11.84 6.63
N THR A 77 4.15 11.15 6.72
CA THR A 77 5.24 11.20 5.74
C THR A 77 4.96 10.23 4.59
N VAL A 78 5.24 10.69 3.37
CA VAL A 78 5.08 9.95 2.13
C VAL A 78 6.36 10.03 1.33
N PHE A 79 6.72 8.93 0.65
CA PHE A 79 7.85 8.91 -0.27
C PHE A 79 7.34 8.76 -1.69
N VAL A 80 7.73 9.71 -2.54
CA VAL A 80 7.45 9.63 -3.98
C VAL A 80 8.71 9.16 -4.67
N VAL A 81 8.59 8.09 -5.44
CA VAL A 81 9.67 7.52 -6.25
C VAL A 81 9.31 7.68 -7.72
N GLU A 82 10.18 8.34 -8.46
CA GLU A 82 10.05 8.58 -9.90
C GLU A 82 11.30 8.13 -10.63
N ASN A 83 11.13 7.67 -11.87
CA ASN A 83 12.22 7.27 -12.76
C ASN A 83 13.14 6.18 -12.19
N GLU A 84 12.62 5.32 -11.31
CA GLU A 84 13.33 4.18 -10.75
C GLU A 84 12.86 2.89 -11.40
N VAL A 85 13.61 2.45 -12.42
CA VAL A 85 13.25 1.28 -13.24
C VAL A 85 13.31 -0.04 -12.47
N ASN A 86 14.07 -0.10 -11.38
CA ASN A 86 14.37 -1.32 -10.64
C ASN A 86 13.82 -1.31 -9.19
N PHE A 87 12.76 -0.55 -8.92
CA PHE A 87 12.14 -0.56 -7.59
C PHE A 87 11.46 -1.92 -7.33
N ASN A 88 11.99 -2.68 -6.38
CA ASN A 88 11.58 -4.04 -6.00
C ASN A 88 11.38 -4.19 -4.48
N SER A 89 11.02 -5.38 -4.01
CA SER A 89 10.82 -5.67 -2.58
C SER A 89 12.08 -5.45 -1.74
N ALA A 90 13.26 -5.79 -2.26
CA ALA A 90 14.53 -5.51 -1.56
C ALA A 90 14.72 -4.00 -1.36
N LYS A 91 14.44 -3.19 -2.39
CA LYS A 91 14.54 -1.74 -2.31
C LYS A 91 13.46 -1.11 -1.43
N LEU A 92 12.26 -1.68 -1.43
CA LEU A 92 11.20 -1.33 -0.48
C LEU A 92 11.68 -1.56 0.94
N ASN A 93 12.24 -2.74 1.25
CA ASN A 93 12.75 -3.07 2.57
C ASN A 93 13.86 -2.11 3.00
N GLU A 94 14.81 -1.77 2.13
CA GLU A 94 15.81 -0.73 2.42
C GLU A 94 15.18 0.64 2.73
N THR A 95 14.14 1.01 1.97
CA THR A 95 13.44 2.29 2.16
C THR A 95 12.70 2.30 3.49
N VAL A 96 12.07 1.20 3.88
CA VAL A 96 11.30 1.08 5.14
C VAL A 96 12.25 0.95 6.35
N GLN A 97 13.34 0.19 6.23
CA GLN A 97 14.34 0.02 7.31
C GLN A 97 15.04 1.32 7.70
N TYR A 98 15.06 2.31 6.81
CA TYR A 98 15.53 3.66 7.15
C TYR A 98 14.64 4.32 8.24
N PHE A 99 13.42 3.83 8.44
CA PHE A 99 12.45 4.32 9.42
C PHE A 99 12.24 3.28 10.52
N ASP A 100 12.98 3.43 11.62
CA ASP A 100 12.85 2.59 12.81
C ASP A 100 11.68 3.08 13.69
N SER A 101 10.45 2.73 13.32
CA SER A 101 9.28 2.99 14.18
C SER A 101 8.14 2.01 13.94
N TRP A 102 7.34 1.73 14.98
CA TRP A 102 6.07 1.01 14.86
C TRP A 102 5.06 1.70 13.92
N GLU A 103 5.27 2.98 13.58
CA GLU A 103 4.39 3.77 12.71
C GLU A 103 4.51 3.43 11.21
N VAL A 104 5.55 2.66 10.83
CA VAL A 104 5.79 2.20 9.45
C VAL A 104 5.45 0.72 9.23
N SER A 105 4.82 0.08 10.22
CA SER A 105 4.58 -1.37 10.25
C SER A 105 3.69 -1.84 9.09
N ASP A 106 2.73 -1.01 8.69
CA ASP A 106 1.91 -1.22 7.49
C ASP A 106 2.28 -0.18 6.41
N CYS A 107 2.81 -0.67 5.29
CA CYS A 107 3.26 0.15 4.17
C CYS A 107 2.44 -0.14 2.90
N TYR A 108 2.09 0.94 2.20
CA TYR A 108 1.29 0.93 0.99
C TYR A 108 2.12 1.54 -0.14
N VAL A 109 2.38 0.76 -1.17
CA VAL A 109 3.03 1.19 -2.41
C VAL A 109 1.97 1.28 -3.49
N MET A 110 1.59 2.51 -3.83
CA MET A 110 0.51 2.77 -4.79
C MET A 110 1.05 3.42 -6.05
N ASP A 111 0.55 2.96 -7.21
CA ASP A 111 0.80 3.60 -8.48
C ASP A 111 0.24 5.03 -8.52
N HIS A 112 0.91 5.92 -9.24
CA HIS A 112 0.49 7.31 -9.36
C HIS A 112 -0.93 7.50 -9.89
N TYR A 113 -1.36 6.63 -10.82
CA TYR A 113 -2.68 6.67 -11.44
C TYR A 113 -3.72 5.83 -10.68
N GLY A 114 -3.31 5.13 -9.60
CA GLY A 114 -4.20 4.27 -8.83
C GLY A 114 -4.60 3.00 -9.57
N GLU A 115 -3.75 2.50 -10.48
CA GLU A 115 -3.98 1.24 -11.20
C GLU A 115 -3.78 0.02 -10.31
N TRP A 116 -2.90 0.12 -9.31
CA TRP A 116 -2.62 -0.96 -8.38
C TRP A 116 -2.06 -0.44 -7.05
N CYS A 117 -2.15 -1.27 -6.01
CA CYS A 117 -1.53 -1.04 -4.71
C CYS A 117 -0.94 -2.34 -4.16
N PHE A 118 0.35 -2.31 -3.81
CA PHE A 118 1.01 -3.37 -3.06
C PHE A 118 1.06 -2.98 -1.58
N ILE A 119 0.76 -3.93 -0.70
CA ILE A 119 0.57 -3.68 0.72
C ILE A 119 1.40 -4.68 1.52
N THR A 120 2.32 -4.18 2.35
CA THR A 120 3.02 -5.00 3.35
C THR A 120 2.42 -4.69 4.70
N THR A 121 2.06 -5.73 5.44
CA THR A 121 1.48 -5.60 6.78
C THR A 121 2.54 -5.94 7.84
N HIS A 122 2.26 -5.54 9.06
CA HIS A 122 2.99 -5.97 10.25
C HIS A 122 2.60 -7.36 10.76
N GLU A 123 1.52 -7.94 10.22
CA GLU A 123 0.97 -9.24 10.64
C GLU A 123 1.32 -10.38 9.66
N GLN A 124 2.39 -10.24 8.87
CA GLN A 124 2.82 -11.27 7.91
C GLN A 124 3.14 -12.61 8.59
N ASP A 125 3.66 -12.58 9.83
CA ASP A 125 3.90 -13.79 10.63
C ASP A 125 2.61 -14.56 10.96
N TYR A 126 1.46 -13.89 10.90
CA TYR A 126 0.12 -14.50 11.05
C TYR A 126 -0.52 -14.87 9.70
N GLY A 127 0.22 -14.79 8.60
CA GLY A 127 -0.25 -15.10 7.25
C GLY A 127 -1.12 -14.01 6.63
N LEU A 128 -1.14 -12.81 7.22
CA LEU A 128 -1.90 -11.68 6.71
C LEU A 128 -0.99 -10.83 5.84
N GLY A 129 -1.22 -10.86 4.53
CA GLY A 129 -0.42 -10.15 3.56
C GLY A 129 0.92 -10.84 3.23
N PRO A 130 1.80 -10.17 2.46
CA PRO A 130 1.51 -8.94 1.73
C PRO A 130 0.37 -9.14 0.71
N TYR A 131 -0.27 -8.04 0.31
CA TYR A 131 -1.37 -8.05 -0.65
C TYR A 131 -1.03 -7.25 -1.89
N PHE A 132 -1.65 -7.60 -3.02
CA PHE A 132 -1.60 -6.81 -4.25
C PHE A 132 -3.02 -6.64 -4.80
N ILE A 133 -3.47 -5.40 -4.92
CA ILE A 133 -4.79 -5.05 -5.44
C ILE A 133 -4.61 -4.43 -6.83
N GLU A 134 -5.43 -4.84 -7.80
CA GLU A 134 -5.55 -4.19 -9.11
C GLU A 134 -6.90 -3.48 -9.23
N ASN A 135 -6.87 -2.26 -9.75
CA ASN A 135 -8.06 -1.48 -10.00
C ASN A 135 -8.60 -1.84 -11.39
N ASN A 136 -9.51 -2.81 -11.46
CA ASN A 136 -10.08 -3.34 -12.71
C ASN A 136 -11.16 -2.42 -13.33
N ARG A 137 -10.95 -1.09 -13.30
CA ARG A 137 -11.88 -0.12 -13.90
C ARG A 137 -11.91 -0.17 -15.42
#